data_AF-A0A949G6W3-F1
#
_entry.id   AF-A0A949G6W3-F1
#
_cell.length_a   1.000
_cell.length_b   1.000
_cell.length_c   1.000
_cell.angle_alpha   90.00
_cell.angle_beta   90.00
_cell.angle_gamma   90.00
#
_symmetry.space_group_name_H-M   'P 1'
#
loop_
_entity.id
_entity.type
_entity.pdbx_description
1 polymer ?
#
loop_
_entity_poly.entity_id
_entity_poly.type
_entity_poly.pdbx_seq_one_letter_code
_entity_poly.pdbx_strand_id
1 'polypeptide(L)'
;MARYNAAYEIHIHGEVPLRDDVSLDQLQDALRPLWKYAGAHSLQDGAVSTYPEEPGIRFDSEEHALQMCWTVPGDDDFRQCLDEMCMNLNELTSAGAAVEVTFYDNDFDDEDEASGEESRDDFVMLFVGPTPADIMQAQRDLLINDVIHLMERHFDAAKLGGVVNEIDKLFAERFDDLVKSLDLGRPPRGSGGNSNGGHGGHGGRKPRHLH
;
A
#
# COMPACT_ATOMS: atom_id res chain seq x y z
N MET A 1 -26.82 11.60 -0.16
CA MET A 1 -27.96 10.88 -0.75
C MET A 1 -27.63 9.40 -1.00
N ALA A 2 -26.68 8.77 -0.29
CA ALA A 2 -26.11 7.50 -0.73
C ALA A 2 -25.52 6.70 0.46
N ARG A 3 -26.37 6.14 1.32
CA ARG A 3 -25.93 5.17 2.36
C ARG A 3 -26.85 3.95 2.48
N TYR A 4 -27.95 3.92 1.74
CA TYR A 4 -28.97 2.86 1.85
C TYR A 4 -28.88 1.83 0.71
N ASN A 5 -27.86 1.90 -0.15
CA ASN A 5 -27.69 0.99 -1.28
C ASN A 5 -26.22 0.97 -1.73
N ALA A 6 -25.30 0.65 -0.81
CA ALA A 6 -23.89 0.48 -1.15
C ALA A 6 -23.71 -0.90 -1.80
N ALA A 7 -23.04 -0.95 -2.96
CA ALA A 7 -22.90 -2.18 -3.73
C ALA A 7 -22.08 -3.25 -2.98
N TYR A 8 -21.14 -2.82 -2.12
CA TYR A 8 -20.27 -3.74 -1.40
C TYR A 8 -20.26 -3.52 0.10
N GLU A 9 -20.05 -4.62 0.82
CA GLU A 9 -19.50 -4.63 2.16
C GLU A 9 -17.99 -4.83 2.07
N ILE A 10 -17.23 -3.83 2.52
CA ILE A 10 -15.77 -3.80 2.32
C ILE A 10 -15.08 -4.07 3.65
N HIS A 11 -14.29 -5.13 3.68
CA HIS A 11 -13.53 -5.58 4.84
C HIS A 11 -12.07 -5.20 4.67
N ILE A 12 -11.48 -4.57 5.68
CA ILE A 12 -10.08 -4.16 5.68
C ILE A 12 -9.38 -4.76 6.89
N HIS A 13 -8.36 -5.56 6.63
CA HIS A 13 -7.53 -6.22 7.63
C HIS A 13 -6.05 -5.89 7.44
N GLY A 14 -5.37 -5.59 8.53
CA GLY A 14 -3.93 -5.40 8.49
C GLY A 14 -3.36 -4.90 9.80
N GLU A 15 -2.08 -5.18 10.00
CA GLU A 15 -1.27 -4.58 11.06
C GLU A 15 -0.06 -3.92 10.42
N VAL A 16 0.00 -2.61 10.54
CA VAL A 16 0.99 -1.78 9.86
C VAL A 16 1.95 -1.19 10.91
N PRO A 17 3.23 -1.60 10.93
CA PRO A 17 4.20 -1.08 11.87
C PRO A 17 4.56 0.36 11.49
N LEU A 18 4.45 1.26 12.47
CA LEU A 18 4.70 2.67 12.34
C LEU A 18 6.08 3.02 12.90
N ARG A 19 6.61 4.19 12.54
CA ARG A 19 7.77 4.74 13.25
C ARG A 19 7.38 5.15 14.67
N ASP A 20 8.38 5.16 15.53
CA ASP A 20 8.28 5.55 16.94
C ASP A 20 7.85 7.01 17.13
N ASP A 21 8.14 7.87 16.16
CA ASP A 21 7.80 9.30 16.15
C ASP A 21 6.41 9.64 15.58
N VAL A 22 5.64 8.65 15.12
CA VAL A 22 4.31 8.89 14.55
C VAL A 22 3.32 9.28 15.64
N SER A 23 2.71 10.44 15.47
CA SER A 23 1.63 10.94 16.30
C SER A 23 0.25 10.56 15.76
N LEU A 24 -0.75 10.58 16.64
CA LEU A 24 -2.16 10.37 16.25
C LEU A 24 -2.63 11.40 15.21
N ASP A 25 -2.15 12.64 15.26
CA ASP A 25 -2.53 13.69 14.30
C ASP A 25 -2.01 13.37 12.88
N GLN A 26 -0.76 12.91 12.77
CA GLN A 26 -0.19 12.46 11.49
C GLN A 26 -0.97 11.27 10.93
N LEU A 27 -1.33 10.33 11.79
CA LEU A 27 -2.10 9.16 11.39
C LEU A 27 -3.53 9.52 10.97
N GLN A 28 -4.18 10.43 11.70
CA GLN A 28 -5.49 10.96 11.33
C GLN A 28 -5.47 11.65 9.96
N ASP A 29 -4.41 12.39 9.66
CA ASP A 29 -4.25 13.02 8.35
C ASP A 29 -3.97 11.99 7.25
N ALA A 30 -3.14 10.97 7.52
CA ALA A 30 -2.85 9.91 6.55
C ALA A 30 -4.08 9.05 6.21
N LEU A 31 -4.91 8.75 7.21
CA LEU A 31 -6.12 7.93 7.07
C LEU A 31 -7.36 8.74 6.66
N ARG A 32 -7.18 10.02 6.32
CA ARG A 32 -8.25 10.91 5.84
C ARG A 32 -9.10 10.37 4.72
N PRO A 33 -8.56 9.70 3.69
CA PRO A 33 -9.38 9.12 2.63
C PRO A 33 -10.44 8.16 3.18
N LEU A 34 -10.10 7.32 4.17
CA LEU A 34 -10.99 6.31 4.73
C LEU A 34 -12.13 6.93 5.55
N TRP A 35 -11.79 7.72 6.58
CA TRP A 35 -12.82 8.25 7.48
C TRP A 35 -13.69 9.31 6.79
N LYS A 36 -13.16 10.03 5.78
CA LYS A 36 -14.00 10.90 4.95
C LYS A 36 -14.96 10.10 4.07
N TYR A 37 -14.51 8.99 3.51
CA TYR A 37 -15.38 8.11 2.72
C TYR A 37 -16.53 7.57 3.56
N ALA A 38 -16.24 7.14 4.80
CA ALA A 38 -17.25 6.78 5.79
C ALA A 38 -18.17 7.95 6.19
N GLY A 39 -17.90 9.17 5.73
CA GLY A 39 -18.63 10.40 6.01
C GLY A 39 -18.50 10.87 7.45
N ALA A 40 -17.35 10.58 8.07
CA ALA A 40 -16.96 11.07 9.39
C ALA A 40 -16.16 12.39 9.29
N HIS A 41 -15.96 13.03 10.44
CA HIS A 41 -15.20 14.29 10.54
C HIS A 41 -13.83 14.13 11.22
N SER A 42 -13.56 12.93 11.74
CA SER A 42 -12.34 12.58 12.45
C SER A 42 -12.04 11.09 12.27
N LEU A 43 -10.80 10.68 12.56
CA LEU A 43 -10.46 9.25 12.59
C LEU A 43 -11.25 8.54 13.69
N GLN A 44 -11.41 9.15 14.86
CA GLN A 44 -12.15 8.54 15.97
C GLN A 44 -13.60 8.20 15.60
N ASP A 45 -14.28 9.08 14.86
CA ASP A 45 -15.66 8.87 14.44
C ASP A 45 -15.77 7.88 13.26
N GLY A 46 -14.78 7.87 12.37
CA GLY A 46 -14.78 7.04 11.16
C GLY A 46 -14.11 5.68 11.31
N ALA A 47 -13.39 5.45 12.41
CA ALA A 47 -12.70 4.20 12.68
C ALA A 47 -13.61 3.07 13.17
N VAL A 48 -14.86 3.39 13.55
CA VAL A 48 -15.83 2.41 14.04
C VAL A 48 -16.24 1.50 12.89
N SER A 49 -16.15 0.19 13.09
CA SER A 49 -16.62 -0.78 12.11
C SER A 49 -18.15 -0.86 12.09
N THR A 50 -18.69 -1.32 10.96
CA THR A 50 -20.11 -1.68 10.81
C THR A 50 -20.51 -2.77 11.81
N TYR A 51 -19.61 -3.71 12.09
CA TYR A 51 -19.80 -4.80 13.06
C TYR A 51 -19.24 -4.41 14.45
N PRO A 52 -20.05 -4.38 15.53
CA PRO A 52 -19.61 -3.95 16.87
C PRO A 52 -18.51 -4.79 17.51
N GLU A 53 -18.38 -6.06 17.11
CA GLU A 53 -17.34 -7.00 17.56
C GLU A 53 -15.97 -6.67 16.97
N GLU A 54 -15.92 -5.98 15.84
CA GLU A 54 -14.68 -5.60 15.19
C GLU A 54 -14.08 -4.38 15.89
N PRO A 55 -12.76 -4.40 16.18
CA PRO A 55 -12.11 -3.31 16.89
C PRO A 55 -12.06 -2.00 16.09
N GLY A 56 -12.23 -2.07 14.77
CA GLY A 56 -12.14 -0.94 13.85
C GLY A 56 -10.71 -0.60 13.48
N ILE A 57 -10.47 0.68 13.22
CA ILE A 57 -9.13 1.23 12.99
C ILE A 57 -8.56 1.74 14.31
N ARG A 58 -7.40 1.23 14.74
CA ARG A 58 -6.78 1.60 16.01
C ARG A 58 -5.31 1.93 15.86
N PHE A 59 -4.89 2.95 16.59
CA PHE A 59 -3.48 3.25 16.79
C PHE A 59 -3.05 2.69 18.14
N ASP A 60 -2.15 1.72 18.13
CA ASP A 60 -1.44 1.26 19.32
C ASP A 60 -0.15 2.07 19.47
N SER A 61 -0.12 2.96 20.46
CA SER A 61 1.05 3.79 20.72
C SER A 61 2.16 3.07 21.48
N GLU A 62 1.88 1.95 22.14
CA GLU A 62 2.88 1.17 22.87
C GLU A 62 3.67 0.28 21.91
N GLU A 63 2.96 -0.39 21.00
CA GLU A 63 3.55 -1.25 19.95
C GLU A 63 3.92 -0.45 18.68
N HIS A 64 3.59 0.84 18.63
CA HIS A 64 3.74 1.69 17.44
C HIS A 64 3.15 1.03 16.19
N ALA A 65 1.90 0.59 16.26
CA ALA A 65 1.22 -0.14 15.20
C ALA A 65 -0.13 0.49 14.85
N LEU A 66 -0.45 0.56 13.57
CA LEU A 66 -1.80 0.78 13.07
C LEU A 66 -2.46 -0.58 12.86
N GLN A 67 -3.49 -0.87 13.63
CA GLN A 67 -4.31 -2.07 13.50
C GLN A 67 -5.60 -1.74 12.76
N MET A 68 -5.95 -2.60 11.81
CA MET A 68 -7.18 -2.49 11.04
C MET A 68 -7.90 -3.84 11.07
N CYS A 69 -9.11 -3.81 11.61
CA CYS A 69 -10.14 -4.82 11.39
C CYS A 69 -11.43 -4.03 11.32
N TRP A 70 -11.71 -3.55 10.10
CA TRP A 70 -12.67 -2.50 9.84
C TRP A 70 -13.52 -2.83 8.63
N THR A 71 -14.84 -2.81 8.83
CA THR A 71 -15.84 -3.06 7.81
C THR A 71 -16.65 -1.82 7.54
N VAL A 72 -16.76 -1.44 6.27
CA VAL A 72 -17.47 -0.24 5.81
C VAL A 72 -18.32 -0.55 4.57
N PRO A 73 -19.55 -0.04 4.46
CA PRO A 73 -20.30 -0.09 3.21
C PRO A 73 -19.67 0.86 2.19
N GLY A 74 -19.53 0.43 0.95
CA GLY A 74 -18.98 1.26 -0.12
C GLY A 74 -19.26 0.76 -1.53
N ASP A 75 -18.70 1.47 -2.50
CA ASP A 75 -18.81 1.20 -3.93
C ASP A 75 -17.39 1.06 -4.53
N ASP A 76 -17.31 0.83 -5.85
CA ASP A 76 -16.04 0.62 -6.54
C ASP A 76 -15.05 1.81 -6.42
N ASP A 77 -15.56 3.02 -6.18
CA ASP A 77 -14.76 4.23 -6.00
C ASP A 77 -13.92 4.22 -4.71
N PHE A 78 -14.24 3.35 -3.75
CA PHE A 78 -13.45 3.16 -2.54
C PHE A 78 -12.01 2.73 -2.84
N ARG A 79 -11.76 2.08 -3.98
CA ARG A 79 -10.41 1.70 -4.41
C ARG A 79 -9.48 2.92 -4.55
N GLN A 80 -10.00 4.07 -4.93
CA GLN A 80 -9.21 5.31 -4.96
C GLN A 80 -8.79 5.75 -3.55
N CYS A 81 -9.67 5.57 -2.55
CA CYS A 81 -9.34 5.87 -1.17
C CYS A 81 -8.25 4.95 -0.62
N LEU A 82 -8.22 3.68 -1.05
CA LEU A 82 -7.18 2.72 -0.71
C LEU A 82 -5.82 3.12 -1.31
N ASP A 83 -5.79 3.56 -2.56
CA ASP A 83 -4.56 4.05 -3.20
C ASP A 83 -3.99 5.27 -2.45
N GLU A 84 -4.84 6.24 -2.13
CA GLU A 84 -4.45 7.43 -1.37
C GLU A 84 -3.97 7.08 0.05
N MET A 85 -4.66 6.17 0.73
CA MET A 85 -4.24 5.64 2.04
C MET A 85 -2.85 5.02 1.95
N CYS A 86 -2.59 4.16 0.96
CA CYS A 86 -1.29 3.51 0.80
C CYS A 86 -0.17 4.54 0.59
N MET A 87 -0.40 5.53 -0.27
CA MET A 87 0.57 6.61 -0.51
C MET A 87 0.89 7.38 0.78
N ASN A 88 -0.13 7.72 1.57
CA ASN A 88 0.03 8.46 2.81
C ASN A 88 0.74 7.64 3.90
N LEU A 89 0.45 6.35 3.99
CA LEU A 89 1.03 5.47 5.01
C LEU A 89 2.51 5.17 4.77
N ASN A 90 2.99 5.14 3.52
CA ASN A 90 4.40 4.85 3.21
C ASN A 90 5.38 5.73 4.00
N GLU A 91 5.08 7.02 4.16
CA GLU A 91 5.93 7.94 4.92
C GLU A 91 5.74 7.85 6.43
N LEU A 92 4.88 6.98 6.97
CA LEU A 92 4.67 6.79 8.41
C LEU A 92 5.13 5.40 8.89
N THR A 93 5.24 4.43 7.98
CA THR A 93 5.62 3.07 8.31
C THR A 93 7.10 2.93 8.65
N SER A 94 7.41 2.00 9.56
CA SER A 94 8.80 1.62 9.90
C SER A 94 9.31 0.41 9.12
N ALA A 95 8.40 -0.43 8.62
CA ALA A 95 8.70 -1.58 7.79
C ALA A 95 7.57 -1.81 6.75
N GLY A 96 7.80 -2.72 5.81
CA GLY A 96 6.76 -3.14 4.87
C GLY A 96 5.67 -3.95 5.57
N ALA A 97 4.42 -3.73 5.18
CA ALA A 97 3.26 -4.49 5.68
C ALA A 97 2.22 -4.72 4.60
N ALA A 98 1.46 -5.80 4.76
CA ALA A 98 0.33 -6.15 3.92
C ALA A 98 -0.97 -5.62 4.53
N VAL A 99 -1.89 -5.18 3.67
CA VAL A 99 -3.26 -4.80 4.01
C VAL A 99 -4.20 -5.56 3.09
N GLU A 100 -4.99 -6.44 3.66
CA GLU A 100 -6.00 -7.26 3.01
C GLU A 100 -7.30 -6.47 2.88
N VAL A 101 -7.84 -6.41 1.66
CA VAL A 101 -9.12 -5.79 1.40
C VAL A 101 -10.01 -6.76 0.64
N THR A 102 -11.20 -7.02 1.16
CA THR A 102 -12.22 -7.83 0.50
C THR A 102 -13.45 -6.99 0.24
N PHE A 103 -13.97 -7.03 -0.99
CA PHE A 103 -15.23 -6.45 -1.39
C PHE A 103 -16.23 -7.60 -1.52
N TYR A 104 -17.23 -7.66 -0.66
CA TYR A 104 -18.34 -8.62 -0.78
C TYR A 104 -19.52 -7.96 -1.47
N ASP A 105 -20.07 -8.61 -2.50
CA ASP A 105 -21.25 -8.13 -3.23
C ASP A 105 -22.51 -8.22 -2.34
N ASN A 106 -23.10 -7.06 -2.01
CA ASN A 106 -24.33 -7.00 -1.23
C ASN A 106 -25.58 -7.39 -2.03
N ASP A 107 -25.50 -7.32 -3.36
CA ASP A 107 -26.63 -7.58 -4.24
C ASP A 107 -26.74 -9.07 -4.61
N PHE A 108 -25.69 -9.87 -4.36
CA PHE A 108 -25.66 -11.30 -4.69
C PHE A 108 -26.45 -12.14 -3.67
N ASP A 109 -27.44 -12.89 -4.15
CA ASP A 109 -28.27 -13.75 -3.29
C ASP A 109 -28.44 -15.20 -3.80
N ASP A 110 -29.27 -15.98 -3.10
CA ASP A 110 -29.54 -17.39 -3.41
C ASP A 110 -30.18 -17.59 -4.80
N GLU A 111 -30.92 -16.60 -5.33
CA GLU A 111 -31.52 -16.67 -6.67
C GLU A 111 -30.46 -16.54 -7.76
N ASP A 112 -29.49 -15.63 -7.56
CA ASP A 112 -28.36 -15.44 -8.46
C ASP A 112 -27.50 -16.71 -8.51
N GLU A 113 -27.17 -17.31 -7.36
CA GLU A 113 -26.44 -18.57 -7.28
C GLU A 113 -27.17 -19.71 -7.99
N ALA A 114 -28.50 -19.83 -7.80
CA ALA A 114 -29.32 -20.85 -8.45
C ALA A 114 -29.41 -20.68 -9.97
N SER A 115 -29.27 -19.45 -10.47
CA SER A 115 -29.22 -19.14 -11.90
C SER A 115 -27.84 -19.39 -12.54
N GLY A 116 -26.82 -19.62 -11.71
CA GLY A 116 -25.44 -19.83 -12.12
C GLY A 116 -24.68 -18.54 -12.42
N GLU A 117 -25.14 -17.41 -11.89
CA GLU A 117 -24.41 -16.15 -11.91
C GLU A 117 -23.25 -16.18 -10.89
N GLU A 118 -22.17 -15.45 -11.18
CA GLU A 118 -20.99 -15.38 -10.31
C GLU A 118 -21.06 -14.10 -9.47
N SER A 119 -20.73 -14.19 -8.18
CA SER A 119 -20.60 -13.02 -7.31
C SER A 119 -19.54 -12.06 -7.84
N ARG A 120 -19.77 -10.76 -7.65
CA ARG A 120 -18.79 -9.70 -7.97
C ARG A 120 -17.74 -9.49 -6.88
N ASP A 121 -17.62 -10.44 -5.95
CA ASP A 121 -16.61 -10.40 -4.89
C ASP A 121 -15.20 -10.16 -5.46
N ASP A 122 -14.44 -9.31 -4.78
CA ASP A 122 -13.05 -9.00 -5.16
C ASP A 122 -12.13 -8.98 -3.94
N PHE A 123 -10.93 -9.51 -4.11
CA PHE A 123 -9.90 -9.54 -3.07
C PHE A 123 -8.65 -8.82 -3.56
N VAL A 124 -8.23 -7.80 -2.82
CA VAL A 124 -7.06 -6.99 -3.14
C VAL A 124 -6.07 -7.06 -1.99
N MET A 125 -4.83 -7.39 -2.34
CA MET A 125 -3.70 -7.35 -1.43
C MET A 125 -2.87 -6.10 -1.67
N LEU A 126 -2.90 -5.17 -0.72
CA LEU A 126 -2.15 -3.91 -0.76
C LEU A 126 -0.88 -4.04 0.08
N PHE A 127 0.17 -3.30 -0.30
CA PHE A 127 1.41 -3.25 0.45
C PHE A 127 1.86 -1.82 0.66
N VAL A 128 2.21 -1.49 1.90
CA VAL A 128 2.74 -0.18 2.32
C VAL A 128 4.11 -0.36 2.92
N GLY A 129 4.98 0.65 2.83
CA GLY A 129 6.32 0.59 3.38
C GLY A 129 7.15 1.85 3.06
N PRO A 130 8.19 2.13 3.86
CA PRO A 130 8.97 3.37 3.70
C PRO A 130 9.79 3.40 2.41
N THR A 131 10.17 2.23 1.88
CA THR A 131 10.83 2.13 0.57
C THR A 131 10.26 0.98 -0.25
N PRO A 132 10.47 0.99 -1.59
CA PRO A 132 10.12 -0.16 -2.42
C PRO A 132 10.80 -1.47 -1.99
N ALA A 133 11.99 -1.40 -1.37
CA ALA A 133 12.69 -2.57 -0.87
C ALA A 133 11.93 -3.22 0.31
N ASP A 134 11.44 -2.40 1.24
CA ASP A 134 10.68 -2.88 2.40
C ASP A 134 9.34 -3.49 1.96
N ILE A 135 8.67 -2.89 0.96
CA ILE A 135 7.44 -3.45 0.37
C ILE A 135 7.71 -4.82 -0.28
N MET A 136 8.79 -4.94 -1.07
CA MET A 136 9.15 -6.22 -1.68
C MET A 136 9.53 -7.27 -0.64
N GLN A 137 10.17 -6.87 0.46
CA GLN A 137 10.44 -7.76 1.57
C GLN A 137 9.14 -8.28 2.21
N ALA A 138 8.17 -7.41 2.48
CA ALA A 138 6.87 -7.84 3.00
C ALA A 138 6.13 -8.78 2.03
N GLN A 139 6.16 -8.50 0.72
CA GLN A 139 5.61 -9.38 -0.31
C GLN A 139 6.27 -10.77 -0.30
N ARG A 140 7.60 -10.80 -0.16
CA ARG A 140 8.37 -12.04 -0.09
C ARG A 140 8.01 -12.85 1.14
N ASP A 141 8.01 -12.20 2.30
CA ASP A 141 7.79 -12.85 3.58
C ASP A 141 6.37 -13.41 3.66
N LEU A 142 5.37 -12.69 3.15
CA LEU A 142 4.00 -13.18 3.01
C LEU A 142 3.93 -14.43 2.13
N LEU A 143 4.50 -14.39 0.91
CA LEU A 143 4.48 -15.54 0.01
C LEU A 143 5.16 -16.76 0.61
N ILE A 144 6.30 -16.57 1.28
CA ILE A 144 7.02 -17.65 1.96
C ILE A 144 6.13 -18.26 3.03
N ASN A 145 5.51 -17.43 3.88
CA ASN A 145 4.62 -17.90 4.93
C ASN A 145 3.46 -18.71 4.34
N ASP A 146 2.80 -18.22 3.29
CA ASP A 146 1.65 -18.91 2.66
C ASP A 146 2.04 -20.26 2.06
N VAL A 147 3.15 -20.28 1.31
CA VAL A 147 3.67 -21.51 0.70
C VAL A 147 4.07 -22.53 1.76
N ILE A 148 4.75 -22.09 2.82
CA ILE A 148 5.12 -22.96 3.94
C ILE A 148 3.86 -23.52 4.60
N HIS A 149 2.90 -22.67 4.99
CA HIS A 149 1.65 -23.11 5.64
C HIS A 149 0.88 -24.12 4.79
N LEU A 150 0.84 -23.93 3.47
CA LEU A 150 0.21 -24.90 2.55
C LEU A 150 0.97 -26.23 2.54
N MET A 151 2.29 -26.18 2.45
CA MET A 151 3.14 -27.36 2.29
C MET A 151 3.36 -28.15 3.59
N GLU A 152 3.30 -27.51 4.76
CA GLU A 152 3.44 -28.15 6.08
C GLU A 152 2.35 -29.19 6.36
N ARG A 153 1.22 -29.13 5.64
CA ARG A 153 0.18 -30.16 5.67
C ARG A 153 0.66 -31.51 5.13
N HIS A 154 1.73 -31.52 4.33
CA HIS A 154 2.23 -32.69 3.61
C HIS A 154 3.69 -33.01 3.93
N PHE A 155 4.47 -32.01 4.33
CA PHE A 155 5.91 -32.12 4.55
C PHE A 155 6.31 -31.50 5.89
N ASP A 156 7.44 -31.95 6.44
CA ASP A 156 8.06 -31.30 7.61
C ASP A 156 8.64 -29.93 7.20
N ALA A 157 8.31 -28.89 7.96
CA ALA A 157 8.81 -27.52 7.78
C ALA A 157 10.33 -27.46 7.59
N ALA A 158 11.08 -28.30 8.33
CA ALA A 158 12.54 -28.35 8.25
C ALA A 158 13.07 -28.76 6.87
N LYS A 159 12.23 -29.38 6.02
CA LYS A 159 12.58 -29.80 4.66
C LYS A 159 12.23 -28.76 3.59
N LEU A 160 11.50 -27.70 3.95
CA LEU A 160 11.00 -26.69 3.01
C LEU A 160 12.02 -25.60 2.68
N GLY A 161 13.21 -25.62 3.30
CA GLY A 161 14.26 -24.62 3.02
C GLY A 161 14.65 -24.53 1.54
N GLY A 162 14.58 -25.63 0.79
CA GLY A 162 14.80 -25.62 -0.66
C GLY A 162 13.76 -24.79 -1.42
N VAL A 163 12.50 -24.82 -1.01
CA VAL A 163 11.40 -24.04 -1.61
C VAL A 163 11.58 -22.56 -1.32
N VAL A 164 11.88 -22.23 -0.06
CA VAL A 164 12.18 -20.85 0.37
C VAL A 164 13.31 -20.27 -0.46
N ASN A 165 14.40 -21.03 -0.66
CA ASN A 165 15.53 -20.59 -1.47
C ASN A 165 15.16 -20.31 -2.94
N GLU A 166 14.20 -21.02 -3.53
CA GLU A 166 13.75 -20.72 -4.89
C GLU A 166 12.89 -19.45 -4.94
N ILE A 167 12.05 -19.22 -3.94
CA ILE A 167 11.29 -17.96 -3.80
C ILE A 167 12.27 -16.78 -3.67
N ASP A 168 13.32 -16.94 -2.88
CA ASP A 168 14.34 -15.90 -2.66
C ASP A 168 15.03 -15.47 -3.95
N LYS A 169 15.33 -16.43 -4.84
CA LYS A 169 15.92 -16.14 -6.14
C LYS A 169 14.98 -15.30 -7.01
N LEU A 170 13.70 -15.66 -7.06
CA LEU A 170 12.69 -14.92 -7.83
C LEU A 170 12.56 -13.47 -7.34
N PHE A 171 12.56 -13.26 -6.02
CA PHE A 171 12.52 -11.91 -5.46
C PHE A 171 13.82 -11.14 -5.64
N ALA A 172 14.98 -11.79 -5.60
CA ALA A 172 16.26 -11.15 -5.90
C ALA A 172 16.32 -10.69 -7.37
N GLU A 173 15.88 -11.51 -8.32
CA GLU A 173 15.78 -11.14 -9.74
C GLU A 173 14.83 -9.94 -9.93
N ARG A 174 13.66 -9.98 -9.29
CA ARG A 174 12.68 -8.88 -9.32
C ARG A 174 13.25 -7.58 -8.73
N PHE A 175 14.01 -7.68 -7.65
CA PHE A 175 14.68 -6.53 -7.03
C PHE A 175 15.71 -5.91 -7.97
N ASP A 176 16.58 -6.74 -8.55
CA ASP A 176 17.60 -6.29 -9.50
C ASP A 176 16.98 -5.57 -10.70
N ASP A 177 15.86 -6.08 -11.22
CA ASP A 177 15.16 -5.46 -12.34
C ASP A 177 14.50 -4.14 -11.96
N LEU A 178 13.95 -4.04 -10.75
CA LEU A 178 13.44 -2.77 -10.23
C LEU A 178 14.56 -1.73 -10.13
N VAL A 179 15.71 -2.08 -9.54
CA VAL A 179 16.86 -1.16 -9.39
C VAL A 179 17.37 -0.70 -10.76
N LYS A 180 17.53 -1.62 -11.71
CA LYS A 180 17.92 -1.26 -13.09
C LYS A 180 16.93 -0.28 -13.71
N SER A 181 15.62 -0.47 -13.51
CA SER A 181 14.60 0.43 -14.06
C SER A 181 14.67 1.85 -13.47
N LEU A 182 14.97 1.96 -12.17
CA LEU A 182 15.12 3.25 -11.49
C LEU A 182 16.39 3.98 -11.92
N ASP A 183 17.49 3.24 -12.11
CA ASP A 183 18.75 3.80 -12.61
C ASP A 183 18.64 4.25 -14.08
N LEU A 184 17.88 3.54 -14.91
CA LEU A 184 17.56 3.93 -16.29
C LEU A 184 16.70 5.20 -16.37
N GLY A 185 15.84 5.44 -15.37
CA GLY A 185 15.01 6.65 -15.27
C GLY A 185 15.76 7.89 -14.77
N ARG A 186 17.00 7.75 -14.28
CA ARG A 186 17.77 8.86 -13.73
C ARG A 186 18.39 9.70 -14.86
N PRO A 187 18.09 11.01 -14.98
CA PRO A 187 18.77 11.85 -15.97
C PRO A 187 20.27 11.86 -15.70
N PRO A 188 21.14 11.89 -16.74
CA PRO A 188 22.58 11.78 -16.56
C PRO A 188 23.07 12.81 -15.55
N ARG A 189 23.68 12.35 -14.45
CA ARG A 189 24.35 13.23 -13.50
C ARG A 189 25.49 13.91 -14.24
N GLY A 190 25.28 15.17 -14.60
CA GLY A 190 26.30 16.01 -15.22
C GLY A 190 27.57 16.00 -14.37
N SER A 191 28.64 15.46 -14.92
CA SER A 191 29.98 15.52 -14.36
C SER A 191 30.39 16.99 -14.23
N GLY A 192 30.25 17.55 -13.01
CA GLY A 192 30.83 18.82 -12.63
C GLY A 192 32.35 18.73 -12.62
N GLY A 193 32.96 18.93 -13.80
CA GLY A 193 34.40 19.05 -13.98
C GLY A 193 34.87 20.46 -13.66
N ASN A 194 35.59 20.60 -12.55
CA ASN A 194 36.22 21.82 -12.07
C ASN A 194 37.47 22.13 -12.91
N SER A 195 37.46 23.24 -13.69
CA SER A 195 38.64 23.77 -14.40
C SER A 195 38.69 25.30 -14.35
N ASN A 196 39.34 25.79 -13.30
CA ASN A 196 40.26 26.94 -13.22
C ASN A 196 40.37 27.94 -14.41
N GLY A 197 40.00 29.21 -14.15
CA GLY A 197 40.79 30.39 -14.52
C GLY A 197 40.47 31.15 -15.83
N GLY A 198 40.22 32.47 -15.72
CA GLY A 198 40.59 33.42 -16.78
C GLY A 198 39.63 34.59 -17.11
N HIS A 199 39.78 35.70 -16.39
CA HIS A 199 39.85 37.11 -16.87
C HIS A 199 38.93 37.68 -17.98
N GLY A 200 38.34 38.85 -17.66
CA GLY A 200 37.98 39.93 -18.61
C GLY A 200 36.62 39.75 -19.30
N GLY A 201 35.73 40.73 -19.46
CA GLY A 201 35.86 42.18 -19.51
C GLY A 201 34.94 42.67 -20.64
N HIS A 202 34.12 43.68 -20.37
CA HIS A 202 33.43 44.58 -21.32
C HIS A 202 32.59 44.00 -22.48
N GLY A 203 31.31 44.41 -22.48
CA GLY A 203 30.80 45.21 -23.59
C GLY A 203 29.96 44.51 -24.68
N GLY A 204 28.72 44.96 -24.80
CA GLY A 204 28.24 45.41 -26.11
C GLY A 204 27.35 44.46 -26.91
N ARG A 205 26.10 44.93 -27.06
CA ARG A 205 25.26 44.88 -28.28
C ARG A 205 24.73 43.51 -28.73
N LYS A 206 23.42 43.33 -28.52
CA LYS A 206 22.55 42.59 -29.46
C LYS A 206 22.68 43.20 -30.86
N PRO A 207 22.64 42.35 -31.91
CA PRO A 207 21.94 42.70 -33.12
C PRO A 207 20.77 41.75 -33.40
N ARG A 208 19.69 42.35 -33.91
CA ARG A 208 18.58 41.71 -34.61
C ARG A 208 19.05 41.26 -36.00
N HIS A 209 18.44 40.19 -36.51
CA HIS A 209 17.80 40.02 -37.84
C HIS A 209 17.77 38.52 -38.19
N LEU A 210 16.59 37.91 -38.29
CA LEU A 210 15.82 37.64 -39.52
C LEU A 210 16.56 36.76 -40.54
N HIS A 211 16.13 35.50 -40.66
CA HIS A 211 15.26 35.04 -41.76
C HIS A 211 14.27 34.02 -41.21
#